data_AF-A0AA92DU38-F1
#
_entry.id   AF-A0AA92DU38-F1
#
_cell.length_a   1.000
_cell.length_b   1.000
_cell.length_c   1.000
_cell.angle_alpha   90.00
_cell.angle_beta   90.00
_cell.angle_gamma   90.00
#
_symmetry.space_group_name_H-M   'P 1'
#
loop_
_entity.id
_entity.type
_entity.pdbx_description
1 polymer ?
#
loop_
_entity_poly.entity_id
_entity_poly.type
_entity_poly.pdbx_seq_one_letter_code
_entity_poly.pdbx_strand_id
1 'polypeptide(L)'
;MSIDRAELERLLADRPTGNRSAMQAVRESYADIGLMRERGLSWAEISDVLAKLGVTARDNQPISPVTLRSAFFLVGNEGRDGGADGEEERETTPRETLDAVHRAALAAGQPDAVEPDDTEDAAADPEAELVPALEPEPDADPEPAPEEVSPDPAPAPALPVTPLAEPAKSLDEPAPIPQEPILRVSTPQDSTTNTPWKGDRMLGTIFVLNDRGGVGKTLLSHHLMATAMLEGLQLKVVEYEVNERLNRLFGPEVVEHRRITQDFMNMMGSGDGFYEFWDQIGPELQRGGRLYDFGGNISQWFFNWAEVSGFDYYVGEGERLTFMVPVTVDLASLSTGMNTLERIATIAPKAKRVLVENGFSGPFSQLDDSQYARRKAEMVEREGVEVISMAPCTAPAWARLTGHRIDEVAQMTREDLVKLGMTPPVASRSLIIIHEWLRTMRQALSPYLRDAFNQSSGPAAKTGARQGAL
;
A
#
# COMPACT_ATOMS: atom_id res chain seq x y z
N MET A 1 -35.66 17.41 -12.66
CA MET A 1 -36.05 18.79 -13.00
C MET A 1 -34.93 19.36 -13.85
N SER A 2 -35.18 19.75 -15.11
CA SER A 2 -34.13 20.33 -15.96
C SER A 2 -33.90 21.78 -15.58
N ILE A 3 -32.65 22.18 -15.38
CA ILE A 3 -32.27 23.59 -15.19
C ILE A 3 -32.55 24.32 -16.50
N ASP A 4 -33.26 25.45 -16.45
CA ASP A 4 -33.44 26.29 -17.62
C ASP A 4 -32.11 26.94 -18.00
N ARG A 5 -31.78 26.93 -19.29
CA ARG A 5 -30.53 27.45 -19.86
C ARG A 5 -30.30 28.92 -19.48
N ALA A 6 -31.38 29.69 -19.39
CA ALA A 6 -31.33 31.11 -19.00
C ALA A 6 -30.94 31.31 -17.53
N GLU A 7 -31.31 30.39 -16.65
CA GLU A 7 -30.95 30.44 -15.22
C GLU A 7 -29.47 30.10 -15.02
N LEU A 8 -28.96 29.17 -15.82
CA LEU A 8 -27.56 28.75 -15.82
C LEU A 8 -26.61 29.82 -16.40
N GLU A 9 -27.00 30.47 -17.50
CA GLU A 9 -26.26 31.57 -18.10
C GLU A 9 -26.20 32.80 -17.16
N ARG A 10 -27.25 33.02 -16.35
CA ARG A 10 -27.32 34.13 -15.39
C ARG A 10 -26.43 33.92 -14.16
N LEU A 11 -26.27 32.70 -13.66
CA LEU A 11 -25.45 32.40 -12.48
C LEU A 11 -23.95 32.64 -12.70
N LEU A 12 -23.50 32.72 -13.96
CA LEU A 12 -22.08 32.73 -14.33
C LEU A 12 -21.64 33.93 -15.18
N ALA A 13 -22.56 34.84 -15.53
CA ALA A 13 -22.31 35.98 -16.41
C ALA A 13 -21.28 37.01 -15.89
N ASP A 14 -21.00 37.05 -14.58
CA ASP A 14 -20.13 38.05 -13.95
C ASP A 14 -18.71 37.54 -13.64
N ARG A 15 -18.31 36.35 -14.15
CA ARG A 15 -16.99 35.78 -13.81
C ARG A 15 -15.91 36.11 -14.84
N PRO A 16 -14.68 36.45 -14.41
CA PRO A 16 -13.60 36.79 -15.33
C PRO A 16 -13.26 35.59 -16.23
N THR A 17 -12.98 35.82 -17.50
CA THR A 17 -12.51 34.82 -18.46
C THR A 17 -10.98 34.85 -18.55
N GLY A 18 -10.31 33.71 -18.49
CA GLY A 18 -8.84 33.64 -18.58
C GLY A 18 -8.26 32.25 -18.34
N ASN A 19 -7.00 32.04 -18.74
CA ASN A 19 -6.26 30.80 -18.53
C ASN A 19 -6.14 30.46 -17.03
N ARG A 20 -6.86 29.42 -16.59
CA ARG A 20 -6.84 28.94 -15.21
C ARG A 20 -6.39 27.49 -15.14
N SER A 21 -5.84 27.10 -13.99
CA SER A 21 -5.70 25.68 -13.66
C SER A 21 -7.09 25.08 -13.40
N ALA A 22 -7.24 23.78 -13.62
CA ALA A 22 -8.49 23.08 -13.32
C ALA A 22 -8.91 23.23 -11.84
N MET A 23 -7.94 23.25 -10.92
CA MET A 23 -8.19 23.50 -9.49
C MET A 23 -8.80 24.88 -9.23
N GLN A 24 -8.29 25.93 -9.89
CA GLN A 24 -8.80 27.28 -9.71
C GLN A 24 -10.19 27.45 -10.33
N ALA A 25 -10.40 26.90 -11.52
CA ALA A 25 -11.70 26.89 -12.18
C ALA A 25 -12.78 26.18 -11.33
N VAL A 26 -12.41 25.06 -10.71
CA VAL A 26 -13.27 24.31 -9.80
C VAL A 26 -13.52 25.04 -8.49
N ARG A 27 -12.50 25.69 -7.91
CA ARG A 27 -12.66 26.49 -6.68
C ARG A 27 -13.67 27.62 -6.85
N GLU A 28 -13.58 28.33 -7.96
CA GLU A 28 -14.50 29.43 -8.28
C GLU A 28 -15.92 28.95 -8.59
N SER A 29 -16.06 27.70 -9.06
CA SER A 29 -17.34 27.12 -9.48
C SER A 29 -17.84 26.03 -8.52
N TYR A 30 -17.27 25.94 -7.32
CA TYR A 30 -17.45 24.79 -6.42
C TYR A 30 -18.92 24.61 -6.00
N ALA A 31 -19.58 25.69 -5.59
CA ALA A 31 -21.00 25.65 -5.23
C ALA A 31 -21.89 25.23 -6.41
N ASP A 32 -21.58 25.72 -7.61
CA ASP A 32 -22.35 25.43 -8.83
C ASP A 32 -22.18 23.96 -9.23
N ILE A 33 -20.94 23.43 -9.17
CA ILE A 33 -20.64 22.02 -9.41
C ILE A 33 -21.33 21.13 -8.37
N GLY A 34 -21.32 21.54 -7.10
CA GLY A 34 -22.04 20.85 -6.02
C GLY A 34 -23.55 20.75 -6.29
N LEU A 35 -24.17 21.87 -6.67
CA LEU A 35 -25.58 21.91 -7.02
C LEU A 35 -25.92 21.05 -8.25
N MET A 36 -25.07 21.03 -9.27
CA MET A 36 -25.25 20.16 -10.44
C MET A 36 -25.15 18.68 -10.05
N ARG A 37 -24.24 18.33 -9.13
CA ARG A 37 -24.11 16.96 -8.59
C ARG A 37 -25.33 16.55 -7.76
N GLU A 38 -25.85 17.44 -6.91
CA GLU A 38 -27.08 17.21 -6.14
C GLU A 38 -28.30 17.02 -7.05
N ARG A 39 -28.33 17.71 -8.20
CA ARG A 39 -29.37 17.56 -9.23
C ARG A 39 -29.18 16.33 -10.13
N GLY A 40 -28.18 15.49 -9.85
CA GLY A 40 -27.97 14.20 -10.49
C GLY A 40 -27.17 14.24 -11.78
N LEU A 41 -26.52 15.37 -12.14
CA LEU A 41 -25.70 15.43 -13.35
C LEU A 41 -24.42 14.59 -13.17
N SER A 42 -24.05 13.87 -14.22
CA SER A 42 -22.78 13.16 -14.34
C SER A 42 -21.61 14.13 -14.54
N TRP A 43 -20.39 13.70 -14.20
CA TRP A 43 -19.19 14.52 -14.40
C TRP A 43 -18.95 14.91 -15.87
N ALA A 44 -19.42 14.10 -16.82
CA ALA A 44 -19.38 14.42 -18.25
C ALA A 44 -20.32 15.58 -18.59
N GLU A 45 -21.56 15.52 -18.11
CA GLU A 45 -22.54 16.61 -18.32
C GLU A 45 -22.08 17.91 -17.65
N ILE A 46 -21.51 17.84 -16.44
CA ILE A 46 -20.97 19.01 -15.75
C ILE A 46 -19.77 19.59 -16.51
N SER A 47 -18.85 18.74 -17.00
CA SER A 47 -17.72 19.16 -17.82
C SER A 47 -18.18 19.88 -19.09
N ASP A 48 -19.16 19.32 -19.81
CA ASP A 48 -19.73 19.93 -21.02
C ASP A 48 -20.43 21.26 -20.72
N VAL A 49 -21.13 21.33 -19.59
CA VAL A 49 -21.78 22.56 -19.12
C VAL A 49 -20.73 23.64 -18.82
N LEU A 50 -19.70 23.31 -18.05
CA LEU A 50 -18.59 24.23 -17.73
C LEU A 50 -17.86 24.70 -19.00
N ALA A 51 -17.60 23.81 -19.95
CA ALA A 51 -16.96 24.15 -21.22
C ALA A 51 -17.81 25.12 -22.06
N LYS A 52 -19.13 24.89 -22.16
CA LYS A 52 -20.07 25.82 -22.83
C LYS A 52 -20.12 27.21 -22.19
N LEU A 53 -19.79 27.27 -20.90
CA LEU A 53 -19.75 28.50 -20.10
C LEU A 53 -18.35 29.15 -20.07
N GLY A 54 -17.39 28.62 -20.82
CA GLY A 54 -16.03 29.15 -20.90
C GLY A 54 -15.13 28.80 -19.71
N VAL A 55 -15.60 27.96 -18.78
CA VAL A 55 -14.79 27.44 -17.67
C VAL A 55 -13.95 26.29 -18.20
N THR A 56 -12.70 26.60 -18.54
CA THR A 56 -11.76 25.70 -19.21
C THR A 56 -10.45 25.57 -18.43
N ALA A 57 -9.70 24.51 -18.70
CA ALA A 57 -8.33 24.36 -18.23
C ALA A 57 -7.37 25.24 -19.07
N ARG A 58 -6.07 25.09 -18.82
CA ARG A 58 -5.00 25.73 -19.61
C ARG A 58 -5.24 25.48 -21.10
N ASP A 59 -5.03 26.51 -21.91
CA ASP A 59 -5.16 26.49 -23.38
C ASP A 59 -6.62 26.34 -23.89
N ASN A 60 -7.60 26.84 -23.13
CA ASN A 60 -9.04 26.80 -23.46
C ASN A 60 -9.60 25.38 -23.68
N GLN A 61 -8.93 24.34 -23.16
CA GLN A 61 -9.41 22.97 -23.25
C GLN A 61 -10.50 22.69 -22.21
N PRO A 62 -11.58 21.96 -22.56
CA PRO A 62 -12.55 21.49 -21.58
C PRO A 62 -11.85 20.72 -20.44
N ILE A 63 -12.25 20.98 -19.20
CA ILE A 63 -11.72 20.22 -18.06
C ILE A 63 -12.27 18.80 -18.18
N SER A 64 -11.41 17.79 -18.37
CA SER A 64 -11.87 16.41 -18.52
C SER A 64 -12.73 15.97 -17.31
N PRO A 65 -13.73 15.09 -17.47
CA PRO A 65 -14.59 14.66 -16.36
C PRO A 65 -13.82 14.06 -15.17
N VAL A 66 -12.72 13.36 -15.46
CA VAL A 66 -11.83 12.78 -14.44
C VAL A 66 -11.08 13.88 -13.69
N THR A 67 -10.49 14.84 -14.42
CA THR A 67 -9.80 16.00 -13.83
C THR A 67 -10.75 16.86 -13.01
N LEU A 68 -11.96 17.09 -13.50
CA LEU A 68 -13.01 17.86 -12.83
C LEU A 68 -13.43 17.20 -11.51
N ARG A 69 -13.66 15.88 -11.52
CA ARG A 69 -13.97 15.11 -10.31
C ARG A 69 -12.83 15.21 -9.30
N SER A 70 -11.60 14.93 -9.71
CA SER A 70 -10.43 14.97 -8.81
C SER A 70 -10.23 16.37 -8.22
N ALA A 71 -10.33 17.42 -9.03
CA ALA A 71 -10.23 18.79 -8.56
C ALA A 71 -11.37 19.17 -7.60
N PHE A 72 -12.59 18.70 -7.84
CA PHE A 72 -13.73 18.96 -6.94
C PHE A 72 -13.53 18.28 -5.58
N PHE A 73 -13.07 17.03 -5.55
CA PHE A 73 -12.77 16.36 -4.28
C PHE A 73 -11.63 17.06 -3.51
N LEU A 74 -10.57 17.47 -4.20
CA LEU A 74 -9.45 18.18 -3.58
C LEU A 74 -9.88 19.53 -3.01
N VAL A 75 -10.63 20.34 -3.77
CA VAL A 75 -11.17 21.63 -3.28
C VAL A 75 -12.17 21.43 -2.14
N GLY A 76 -12.97 20.36 -2.16
CA GLY A 76 -13.91 20.05 -1.09
C GLY A 76 -13.25 19.68 0.23
N ASN A 77 -12.08 19.04 0.18
CA ASN A 77 -11.27 18.78 1.36
C ASN A 77 -10.64 20.07 1.90
N GLU A 78 -10.18 20.99 1.03
CA GLU A 78 -9.69 22.32 1.46
C GLU A 78 -10.75 23.14 2.21
N GLY A 79 -12.04 22.96 1.88
CA GLY A 79 -13.15 23.69 2.51
C GLY A 79 -13.63 23.12 3.85
N ARG A 80 -13.39 21.82 4.12
CA ARG A 80 -13.75 21.19 5.41
C ARG A 80 -12.79 21.53 6.53
N ASP A 81 -11.54 21.85 6.20
CA ASP A 81 -10.52 22.28 7.17
C ASP A 81 -10.58 23.80 7.46
N GLY A 82 -11.49 24.55 6.82
CA GLY A 82 -11.49 26.02 6.83
C GLY A 82 -12.73 26.70 7.41
N GLY A 83 -13.61 25.98 8.11
CA GLY A 83 -14.94 26.46 8.51
C GLY A 83 -15.16 26.68 10.00
N ALA A 84 -14.29 27.42 10.68
CA ALA A 84 -14.63 28.11 11.94
C ALA A 84 -13.76 29.37 12.05
N ASP A 85 -14.42 30.53 12.05
CA ASP A 85 -13.78 31.84 12.20
C ASP A 85 -13.01 31.94 13.52
N GLY A 86 -11.69 32.02 13.40
CA GLY A 86 -10.74 32.38 14.44
C GLY A 86 -9.39 32.54 13.78
N GLU A 87 -8.88 33.77 13.72
CA GLU A 87 -7.54 34.09 13.27
C GLU A 87 -6.50 33.40 14.16
N GLU A 88 -6.15 32.16 13.84
CA GLU A 88 -4.89 31.55 14.27
C GLU A 88 -4.20 30.94 13.06
N GLU A 89 -2.88 31.13 13.04
CA GLU A 89 -1.95 30.83 11.95
C GLU A 89 -2.26 29.47 11.31
N ARG A 90 -2.63 29.49 10.02
CA ARG A 90 -2.59 28.29 9.20
C ARG A 90 -1.17 27.74 9.23
N GLU A 91 -0.98 26.60 9.90
CA GLU A 91 0.22 25.78 9.79
C GLU A 91 0.31 25.22 8.37
N THR A 92 0.78 26.06 7.44
CA THR A 92 1.54 25.56 6.30
C THR A 92 2.68 24.73 6.87
N THR A 93 2.89 23.50 6.37
CA THR A 93 4.03 22.66 6.75
C THR A 93 5.27 23.54 6.87
N PRO A 94 5.88 23.67 8.07
CA PRO A 94 6.93 24.65 8.28
C PRO A 94 8.05 24.44 7.27
N ARG A 95 8.63 25.54 6.81
CA ARG A 95 9.70 25.55 5.81
C ARG A 95 10.83 24.59 6.17
N GLU A 96 11.12 24.44 7.45
CA GLU A 96 12.11 23.51 7.99
C GLU A 96 11.82 22.03 7.63
N THR A 97 10.55 21.62 7.67
CA THR A 97 10.14 20.26 7.31
C THR A 97 10.22 20.05 5.80
N LEU A 98 9.84 21.06 5.00
CA LEU A 98 10.00 21.02 3.55
C LEU A 98 11.48 20.97 3.14
N ASP A 99 12.33 21.75 3.80
CA ASP A 99 13.77 21.78 3.55
C ASP A 99 14.43 20.46 3.98
N ALA A 100 13.98 19.84 5.08
CA ALA A 100 14.45 18.51 5.49
C ALA A 100 14.06 17.41 4.48
N VAL A 101 12.81 17.39 4.01
CA VAL A 101 12.35 16.45 2.98
C VAL A 101 13.06 16.69 1.63
N HIS A 102 13.34 17.95 1.29
CA HIS A 102 14.10 18.27 0.09
C HIS A 102 15.55 17.77 0.17
N ARG A 103 16.22 17.98 1.32
CA ARG A 103 17.58 17.42 1.57
C ARG A 103 17.58 15.89 1.48
N ALA A 104 16.55 15.24 2.02
CA ALA A 104 16.37 13.80 1.94
C ALA A 104 16.31 13.27 0.52
N ALA A 105 15.47 13.89 -0.30
CA ALA A 105 15.28 13.50 -1.69
C ALA A 105 16.57 13.65 -2.52
N LEU A 106 17.39 14.66 -2.20
CA LEU A 106 18.70 14.85 -2.83
C LEU A 106 19.72 13.81 -2.39
N ALA A 107 19.77 13.46 -1.10
CA ALA A 107 20.69 12.45 -0.57
C ALA A 107 20.39 11.05 -1.12
N ALA A 108 19.11 10.68 -1.29
CA ALA A 108 18.71 9.39 -1.83
C ALA A 108 19.12 9.16 -3.31
N GLY A 109 19.52 10.22 -4.03
CA GLY A 109 19.95 10.16 -5.43
C GLY A 109 21.47 10.09 -5.65
N GLN A 110 22.28 10.16 -4.59
CA GLN A 110 23.73 10.12 -4.70
C GLN A 110 24.28 8.75 -4.26
N PRO A 111 25.11 8.06 -5.06
CA PRO A 111 25.90 6.95 -4.55
C PRO A 111 26.87 7.50 -3.50
N ASP A 112 26.93 6.87 -2.32
CA ASP A 112 27.77 7.29 -1.20
C ASP A 112 29.18 7.64 -1.69
N ALA A 113 29.52 8.93 -1.61
CA ALA A 113 30.89 9.39 -1.78
C ALA A 113 31.69 8.87 -0.58
N VAL A 114 32.67 8.02 -0.86
CA VAL A 114 33.63 7.52 0.11
C VAL A 114 34.27 8.72 0.80
N GLU A 115 34.06 8.87 2.11
CA GLU A 115 34.80 9.82 2.93
C GLU A 115 36.30 9.45 2.86
N PRO A 116 37.19 10.38 2.49
CA PRO A 116 38.62 10.11 2.52
C PRO A 116 39.09 10.10 3.98
N ASP A 117 39.75 9.00 4.34
CA ASP A 117 40.41 8.78 5.62
C ASP A 117 41.60 9.75 5.73
N ASP A 118 41.54 10.65 6.72
CA ASP A 118 42.64 11.55 7.07
C ASP A 118 43.79 10.74 7.67
N THR A 119 44.81 10.46 6.86
CA THR A 119 46.15 10.15 7.35
C THR A 119 47.19 10.99 6.60
N GLU A 120 47.70 11.99 7.30
CA GLU A 120 48.94 12.72 7.00
C GLU A 120 50.12 11.73 6.95
N ASP A 121 50.97 11.80 5.92
CA ASP A 121 52.28 12.48 5.99
C ASP A 121 53.23 12.06 4.82
N ALA A 122 54.14 12.99 4.47
CA ALA A 122 55.38 12.86 3.68
C ALA A 122 55.36 12.99 2.13
N ALA A 123 55.40 14.25 1.69
CA ALA A 123 56.35 14.87 0.74
C ALA A 123 57.12 14.01 -0.31
N ALA A 124 56.92 14.33 -1.60
CA ALA A 124 57.96 14.79 -2.54
C ALA A 124 57.33 15.21 -3.89
N ASP A 125 57.79 16.35 -4.40
CA ASP A 125 57.40 17.07 -5.63
C ASP A 125 58.18 16.54 -6.88
N PRO A 126 58.08 17.11 -8.09
CA PRO A 126 57.22 16.67 -9.19
C PRO A 126 58.00 16.23 -10.45
N GLU A 127 57.43 15.37 -11.29
CA GLU A 127 57.85 15.23 -12.68
C GLU A 127 56.66 15.39 -13.64
N ALA A 128 56.74 16.46 -14.43
CA ALA A 128 55.84 16.80 -15.50
C ALA A 128 56.10 15.88 -16.70
N GLU A 129 55.17 14.99 -17.02
CA GLU A 129 55.15 14.27 -18.29
C GLU A 129 54.07 14.86 -19.21
N LEU A 130 54.56 15.44 -20.30
CA LEU A 130 53.81 16.04 -21.40
C LEU A 130 53.03 14.95 -22.15
N VAL A 131 51.71 15.08 -22.20
CA VAL A 131 50.85 14.27 -23.09
C VAL A 131 50.68 15.00 -24.43
N PRO A 132 50.94 14.38 -25.60
CA PRO A 132 50.91 15.06 -26.89
C PRO A 132 49.49 15.35 -27.38
N ALA A 133 49.38 16.44 -28.15
CA ALA A 133 48.19 16.86 -28.88
C ALA A 133 47.69 15.77 -29.83
N LEU A 134 46.39 15.44 -29.72
CA LEU A 134 45.67 14.60 -30.67
C LEU A 134 45.27 15.44 -31.90
N GLU A 135 45.67 14.94 -33.06
CA GLU A 135 45.27 15.41 -34.39
C GLU A 135 43.76 15.21 -34.62
N PRO A 136 43.11 16.05 -35.45
CA PRO A 136 41.68 15.95 -35.72
C PRO A 136 41.35 14.76 -36.64
N GLU A 137 40.30 14.01 -36.29
CA GLU A 137 39.76 12.91 -37.08
C GLU A 137 39.18 13.39 -38.44
N PRO A 138 39.32 12.60 -39.52
CA PRO A 138 38.83 12.93 -40.84
C PRO A 138 37.33 12.65 -41.03
N ASP A 139 36.78 13.37 -42.00
CA ASP A 139 35.38 13.43 -42.43
C ASP A 139 34.61 12.10 -42.44
N ALA A 140 33.42 12.16 -41.86
CA ALA A 140 32.40 11.10 -41.92
C ALA A 140 31.81 10.98 -43.34
N ASP A 141 31.96 9.79 -43.92
CA ASP A 141 31.23 9.38 -45.12
C ASP A 141 29.70 9.29 -44.86
N PRO A 142 28.87 9.56 -45.88
CA PRO A 142 27.42 9.68 -45.72
C PRO A 142 26.72 8.33 -45.53
N GLU A 143 25.72 8.36 -44.65
CA GLU A 143 24.75 7.30 -44.33
C GLU A 143 24.06 6.73 -45.59
N PRO A 144 23.97 5.40 -45.77
CA PRO A 144 23.19 4.81 -46.86
C PRO A 144 21.68 4.89 -46.57
N ALA A 145 20.92 5.17 -47.64
CA ALA A 145 19.46 5.27 -47.64
C ALA A 145 18.76 3.97 -47.18
N PRO A 146 17.58 4.05 -46.55
CA PRO A 146 16.83 2.88 -46.08
C PRO A 146 16.28 2.05 -47.24
N GLU A 147 16.52 0.73 -47.20
CA GLU A 147 15.95 -0.26 -48.11
C GLU A 147 14.43 -0.39 -47.92
N GLU A 148 13.69 -0.39 -49.04
CA GLU A 148 12.25 -0.63 -49.11
C GLU A 148 11.90 -2.07 -48.68
N VAL A 149 11.18 -2.19 -47.57
CA VAL A 149 10.62 -3.46 -47.10
C VAL A 149 9.45 -3.85 -48.01
N SER A 150 9.61 -4.97 -48.72
CA SER A 150 8.55 -5.58 -49.53
C SER A 150 7.42 -6.13 -48.64
N PRO A 151 6.14 -6.00 -49.04
CA PRO A 151 5.02 -6.50 -48.25
C PRO A 151 4.91 -8.03 -48.28
N ASP A 152 4.64 -8.59 -47.09
CA ASP A 152 4.40 -10.00 -46.78
C ASP A 152 3.20 -10.58 -47.57
N PRO A 153 3.27 -11.80 -48.13
CA PRO A 153 2.18 -12.38 -48.90
C PRO A 153 1.01 -12.84 -48.01
N ALA A 154 -0.20 -12.66 -48.53
CA ALA A 154 -1.48 -12.96 -47.88
C ALA A 154 -1.61 -14.44 -47.45
N PRO A 155 -2.30 -14.72 -46.32
CA PRO A 155 -2.50 -16.09 -45.84
C PRO A 155 -3.48 -16.87 -46.74
N ALA A 156 -3.10 -18.12 -47.03
CA ALA A 156 -3.89 -19.07 -47.81
C ALA A 156 -5.18 -19.51 -47.06
N PRO A 157 -6.25 -19.88 -47.79
CA PRO A 157 -7.55 -20.22 -47.21
C PRO A 157 -7.55 -21.54 -46.44
N ALA A 158 -8.21 -21.54 -45.28
CA ALA A 158 -8.40 -22.70 -44.42
C ALA A 158 -9.24 -23.80 -45.11
N LEU A 159 -8.77 -25.05 -45.00
CA LEU A 159 -9.49 -26.25 -45.44
C LEU A 159 -10.57 -26.66 -44.41
N PRO A 160 -11.68 -27.27 -44.85
CA PRO A 160 -12.81 -27.62 -43.99
C PRO A 160 -12.53 -28.84 -43.10
N VAL A 161 -12.87 -28.71 -41.82
CA VAL A 161 -12.80 -29.77 -40.82
C VAL A 161 -13.95 -30.76 -41.05
N THR A 162 -13.62 -32.02 -41.27
CA THR A 162 -14.57 -33.15 -41.29
C THR A 162 -14.73 -33.70 -39.87
N PRO A 163 -15.95 -34.05 -39.40
CA PRO A 163 -16.16 -34.55 -38.05
C PRO A 163 -15.88 -36.06 -38.01
N LEU A 164 -14.98 -36.48 -37.10
CA LEU A 164 -14.69 -37.89 -36.84
C LEU A 164 -15.41 -38.37 -35.59
N ALA A 165 -15.90 -39.61 -35.71
CA ALA A 165 -16.90 -40.27 -34.89
C ALA A 165 -16.43 -40.69 -33.49
N GLU A 166 -17.42 -40.84 -32.59
CA GLU A 166 -17.32 -41.58 -31.33
C GLU A 166 -16.87 -43.04 -31.55
N PRO A 167 -16.11 -43.59 -30.59
CA PRO A 167 -16.25 -45.01 -30.29
C PRO A 167 -16.45 -45.28 -28.79
N ALA A 168 -17.58 -45.96 -28.55
CA ALA A 168 -17.77 -47.19 -27.76
C ALA A 168 -17.11 -47.35 -26.36
N LYS A 169 -18.01 -47.66 -25.42
CA LYS A 169 -17.79 -48.32 -24.12
C LYS A 169 -16.91 -49.57 -24.23
N SER A 170 -15.97 -49.72 -23.29
CA SER A 170 -15.50 -51.04 -22.84
C SER A 170 -15.45 -51.09 -21.31
N LEU A 171 -16.10 -52.12 -20.78
CA LEU A 171 -16.00 -52.62 -19.42
C LEU A 171 -14.64 -53.31 -19.26
N ASP A 172 -13.89 -52.99 -18.21
CA ASP A 172 -13.05 -53.96 -17.52
C ASP A 172 -12.65 -53.42 -16.14
N GLU A 173 -12.92 -54.24 -15.14
CA GLU A 173 -12.79 -54.02 -13.71
C GLU A 173 -11.46 -54.67 -13.25
N PRO A 174 -10.52 -53.95 -12.62
CA PRO A 174 -9.39 -54.59 -11.95
C PRO A 174 -9.67 -54.81 -10.47
N ALA A 175 -9.38 -56.05 -10.04
CA ALA A 175 -9.48 -56.55 -8.67
C ALA A 175 -8.63 -55.74 -7.65
N PRO A 176 -9.01 -55.75 -6.35
CA PRO A 176 -8.45 -54.86 -5.34
C PRO A 176 -7.05 -55.29 -4.87
N ILE A 177 -6.14 -54.32 -4.81
CA ILE A 177 -4.80 -54.44 -4.19
C ILE A 177 -4.97 -54.33 -2.66
N PRO A 178 -4.29 -55.17 -1.84
CA PRO A 178 -4.35 -55.08 -0.38
C PRO A 178 -3.70 -53.79 0.13
N GLN A 179 -4.45 -52.98 0.90
CA GLN A 179 -3.95 -51.78 1.55
C GLN A 179 -3.12 -52.13 2.79
N GLU A 180 -1.87 -51.68 2.84
CA GLU A 180 -1.11 -51.56 4.09
C GLU A 180 -1.69 -50.42 4.96
N PRO A 181 -1.60 -50.51 6.30
CA PRO A 181 -2.26 -49.57 7.19
C PRO A 181 -1.55 -48.21 7.18
N ILE A 182 -2.10 -47.28 6.41
CA ILE A 182 -1.74 -45.86 6.48
C ILE A 182 -2.23 -45.32 7.84
N LEU A 183 -1.29 -44.93 8.69
CA LEU A 183 -1.52 -44.11 9.87
C LEU A 183 -2.32 -42.86 9.47
N ARG A 184 -3.62 -42.85 9.78
CA ARG A 184 -4.47 -41.66 9.65
C ARG A 184 -3.99 -40.62 10.66
N VAL A 185 -3.15 -39.70 10.20
CA VAL A 185 -3.04 -38.38 10.84
C VAL A 185 -4.31 -37.63 10.46
N SER A 186 -5.20 -37.45 11.44
CA SER A 186 -6.40 -36.64 11.29
C SER A 186 -6.01 -35.19 11.04
N THR A 187 -6.18 -34.71 9.82
CA THR A 187 -6.32 -33.27 9.55
C THR A 187 -7.68 -32.81 10.08
N PRO A 188 -7.78 -31.71 10.84
CA PRO A 188 -9.07 -31.13 11.18
C PRO A 188 -9.67 -30.57 9.88
N GLN A 189 -10.76 -31.15 9.43
CA GLN A 189 -11.56 -30.61 8.32
C GLN A 189 -12.14 -29.26 8.73
N ASP A 190 -12.02 -28.28 7.83
CA ASP A 190 -12.80 -27.05 7.79
C ASP A 190 -14.30 -27.36 7.93
N SER A 191 -14.88 -26.98 9.06
CA SER A 191 -16.33 -26.90 9.22
C SER A 191 -16.75 -25.44 9.24
N THR A 192 -17.33 -24.97 8.14
CA THR A 192 -17.90 -23.64 7.90
C THR A 192 -19.20 -23.37 8.67
N THR A 193 -19.32 -23.85 9.91
CA THR A 193 -20.49 -23.57 10.74
C THR A 193 -20.29 -22.29 11.54
N ASN A 194 -21.18 -21.32 11.35
CA ASN A 194 -21.38 -20.13 12.19
C ASN A 194 -21.90 -20.53 13.59
N THR A 195 -21.18 -21.42 14.27
CA THR A 195 -21.43 -21.75 15.66
C THR A 195 -20.52 -20.86 16.49
N PRO A 196 -21.04 -20.08 17.46
CA PRO A 196 -20.19 -19.29 18.35
C PRO A 196 -19.24 -20.22 19.10
N TRP A 197 -17.94 -20.13 18.78
CA TRP A 197 -16.87 -20.92 19.38
C TRP A 197 -16.76 -20.57 20.86
N LYS A 198 -17.36 -21.40 21.70
CA LYS A 198 -17.39 -21.23 23.15
C LYS A 198 -16.23 -22.04 23.74
N GLY A 199 -15.05 -21.45 23.83
CA GLY A 199 -13.97 -22.06 24.64
C GLY A 199 -12.52 -21.76 24.26
N ASP A 200 -12.22 -21.23 23.07
CA ASP A 200 -10.83 -21.05 22.66
C ASP A 200 -10.32 -19.61 22.80
N ARG A 201 -8.99 -19.51 22.99
CA ARG A 201 -8.26 -18.24 23.04
C ARG A 201 -8.63 -17.40 21.82
N MET A 202 -9.21 -16.24 22.09
CA MET A 202 -9.52 -15.23 21.09
C MET A 202 -8.21 -14.60 20.61
N LEU A 203 -7.78 -14.98 19.41
CA LEU A 203 -6.54 -14.48 18.81
C LEU A 203 -6.67 -12.97 18.50
N GLY A 204 -5.52 -12.31 18.42
CA GLY A 204 -5.39 -10.93 17.95
C GLY A 204 -5.37 -10.83 16.43
N THR A 205 -5.55 -9.60 15.94
CA THR A 205 -5.56 -9.26 14.51
C THR A 205 -4.51 -8.19 14.25
N ILE A 206 -3.74 -8.35 13.17
CA ILE A 206 -2.77 -7.36 12.72
C ILE A 206 -3.29 -6.68 11.45
N PHE A 207 -3.24 -5.36 11.39
CA PHE A 207 -3.48 -4.58 10.20
C PHE A 207 -2.19 -3.92 9.74
N VAL A 208 -1.91 -3.98 8.45
CA VAL A 208 -0.87 -3.20 7.80
C VAL A 208 -1.56 -2.26 6.82
N LEU A 209 -1.56 -0.97 7.13
CA LEU A 209 -2.32 0.02 6.36
C LEU A 209 -1.68 1.41 6.37
N ASN A 210 -1.92 2.13 5.28
CA ASN A 210 -1.56 3.53 5.03
C ASN A 210 -2.11 3.85 3.62
N ASP A 211 -2.85 4.94 3.45
CA ASP A 211 -3.43 5.27 2.15
C ASP A 211 -2.37 5.62 1.09
N ARG A 212 -1.16 6.01 1.49
CA ARG A 212 -0.06 6.26 0.56
C ARG A 212 0.45 4.95 -0.06
N GLY A 213 0.39 4.87 -1.39
CA GLY A 213 1.04 3.78 -2.15
C GLY A 213 2.56 3.84 -2.07
N GLY A 214 3.24 2.69 -2.18
CA GLY A 214 4.72 2.62 -2.24
C GLY A 214 5.47 2.73 -0.92
N VAL A 215 4.78 2.85 0.22
CA VAL A 215 5.43 3.01 1.54
C VAL A 215 5.96 1.72 2.17
N GLY A 216 5.78 0.56 1.50
CA GLY A 216 6.26 -0.73 1.98
C GLY A 216 5.27 -1.60 2.76
N LYS A 217 3.96 -1.37 2.63
CA LYS A 217 2.89 -2.19 3.26
C LYS A 217 3.05 -3.70 2.97
N THR A 218 3.02 -4.06 1.69
CA THR A 218 3.21 -5.44 1.24
C THR A 218 4.54 -6.03 1.70
N LEU A 219 5.61 -5.23 1.74
CA LEU A 219 6.93 -5.70 2.21
C LEU A 219 6.90 -6.00 3.72
N LEU A 220 6.29 -5.13 4.51
CA LEU A 220 6.09 -5.34 5.94
C LEU A 220 5.23 -6.58 6.22
N SER A 221 4.11 -6.71 5.49
CA SER A 221 3.24 -7.89 5.54
C SER A 221 4.01 -9.17 5.19
N HIS A 222 4.87 -9.12 4.19
CA HIS A 222 5.74 -10.23 3.80
C HIS A 222 6.74 -10.61 4.91
N HIS A 223 7.34 -9.64 5.60
CA HIS A 223 8.19 -9.92 6.77
C HIS A 223 7.42 -10.53 7.94
N LEU A 224 6.19 -10.08 8.20
CA LEU A 224 5.31 -10.66 9.22
C LEU A 224 4.99 -12.12 8.90
N MET A 225 4.64 -12.42 7.64
CA MET A 225 4.38 -13.79 7.19
C MET A 225 5.62 -14.68 7.35
N ALA A 226 6.77 -14.24 6.85
CA ALA A 226 8.02 -15.00 6.97
C ALA A 226 8.41 -15.23 8.44
N THR A 227 8.22 -14.23 9.31
CA THR A 227 8.47 -14.36 10.74
C THR A 227 7.51 -15.36 11.38
N ALA A 228 6.21 -15.30 11.07
CA ALA A 228 5.22 -16.23 11.57
C ALA A 228 5.55 -17.68 11.17
N MET A 229 5.91 -17.91 9.91
CA MET A 229 6.31 -19.22 9.41
C MET A 229 7.54 -19.77 10.14
N LEU A 230 8.57 -18.94 10.36
CA LEU A 230 9.77 -19.34 11.10
C LEU A 230 9.50 -19.62 12.58
N GLU A 231 8.48 -19.00 13.16
CA GLU A 231 8.03 -19.28 14.54
C GLU A 231 6.98 -20.41 14.62
N GLY A 232 6.63 -21.04 13.50
CA GLY A 232 5.62 -22.10 13.45
C GLY A 232 4.19 -21.61 13.72
N LEU A 233 3.94 -20.31 13.54
CA LEU A 233 2.63 -19.69 13.71
C LEU A 233 1.84 -19.74 12.39
N GLN A 234 0.59 -20.18 12.45
CA GLN A 234 -0.31 -20.22 11.30
C GLN A 234 -1.02 -18.86 11.14
N LEU A 235 -0.40 -17.96 10.38
CA LEU A 235 -0.96 -16.65 10.06
C LEU A 235 -1.70 -16.71 8.72
N LYS A 236 -3.03 -16.53 8.75
CA LYS A 236 -3.83 -16.31 7.53
C LYS A 236 -3.78 -14.84 7.16
N VAL A 237 -3.64 -14.55 5.87
CA VAL A 237 -3.56 -13.18 5.36
C VAL A 237 -4.77 -12.87 4.51
N VAL A 238 -5.30 -11.66 4.63
CA VAL A 238 -6.31 -11.12 3.73
C VAL A 238 -5.71 -9.89 3.04
N GLU A 239 -5.50 -10.00 1.74
CA GLU A 239 -4.93 -8.95 0.90
C GLU A 239 -6.07 -8.17 0.24
N TYR A 240 -6.25 -6.91 0.63
CA TYR A 240 -7.14 -5.98 -0.05
C TYR A 240 -6.34 -5.14 -1.03
N GLU A 241 -6.40 -5.43 -2.31
CA GLU A 241 -5.62 -4.72 -3.33
C GLU A 241 -6.27 -4.85 -4.71
N VAL A 242 -5.96 -3.93 -5.62
CA VAL A 242 -6.44 -3.99 -7.02
C VAL A 242 -5.82 -5.19 -7.75
N ASN A 243 -4.52 -5.42 -7.53
CA ASN A 243 -3.73 -6.50 -8.11
C ASN A 243 -3.13 -7.37 -7.01
N GLU A 244 -3.32 -8.68 -7.11
CA GLU A 244 -2.65 -9.67 -6.25
C GLU A 244 -1.12 -9.50 -6.25
N ARG A 245 -0.53 -9.44 -5.06
CA ARG A 245 0.93 -9.43 -4.85
C ARG A 245 1.31 -10.55 -3.92
N LEU A 246 0.78 -10.57 -2.69
CA LEU A 246 1.05 -11.62 -1.73
C LEU A 246 0.38 -12.93 -2.13
N ASN A 247 -0.86 -12.88 -2.62
CA ASN A 247 -1.56 -14.08 -3.10
C ASN A 247 -0.79 -14.76 -4.23
N ARG A 248 -0.21 -13.99 -5.16
CA ARG A 248 0.63 -14.54 -6.22
C ARG A 248 1.86 -15.30 -5.72
N LEU A 249 2.45 -14.84 -4.60
CA LEU A 249 3.66 -15.44 -4.03
C LEU A 249 3.35 -16.66 -3.17
N PHE A 250 2.29 -16.61 -2.36
CA PHE A 250 2.00 -17.62 -1.33
C PHE A 250 0.84 -18.57 -1.67
N GLY A 251 0.04 -18.22 -2.68
CA GLY A 251 -1.15 -18.95 -3.08
C GLY A 251 -2.39 -18.67 -2.22
N PRO A 252 -3.58 -19.09 -2.69
CA PRO A 252 -4.87 -18.79 -2.05
C PRO A 252 -5.08 -19.51 -0.71
N GLU A 253 -4.32 -20.56 -0.43
CA GLU A 253 -4.40 -21.31 0.83
C GLU A 253 -3.88 -20.51 2.04
N VAL A 254 -2.97 -19.57 1.78
CA VAL A 254 -2.30 -18.75 2.81
C VAL A 254 -2.81 -17.32 2.78
N VAL A 255 -3.06 -16.79 1.58
CA VAL A 255 -3.46 -15.39 1.37
C VAL A 255 -4.78 -15.36 0.62
N GLU A 256 -5.83 -14.86 1.26
CA GLU A 256 -7.11 -14.56 0.62
C GLU A 256 -7.01 -13.21 -0.10
N HIS A 257 -7.15 -13.16 -1.42
CA HIS A 257 -7.19 -11.90 -2.16
C HIS A 257 -8.63 -11.37 -2.25
N ARG A 258 -8.87 -10.22 -1.64
CA ARG A 258 -10.12 -9.44 -1.76
C ARG A 258 -9.90 -8.30 -2.72
N ARG A 259 -10.25 -8.55 -3.98
CA ARG A 259 -10.04 -7.59 -5.06
C ARG A 259 -10.89 -6.34 -4.87
N ILE A 260 -10.21 -5.20 -4.81
CA ILE A 260 -10.87 -3.89 -4.94
C ILE A 260 -11.01 -3.58 -6.43
N THR A 261 -12.23 -3.67 -6.95
CA THR A 261 -12.54 -3.41 -8.35
C THR A 261 -12.91 -1.95 -8.60
N GLN A 262 -12.84 -1.52 -9.87
CA GLN A 262 -13.39 -0.21 -10.26
C GLN A 262 -14.91 -0.17 -10.09
N ASP A 263 -15.59 -1.31 -10.25
CA ASP A 263 -17.02 -1.44 -9.96
C ASP A 263 -17.33 -1.27 -8.47
N PHE A 264 -16.48 -1.78 -7.57
CA PHE A 264 -16.55 -1.46 -6.15
C PHE A 264 -16.43 0.04 -5.89
N MET A 265 -15.48 0.71 -6.57
CA MET A 265 -15.35 2.17 -6.50
C MET A 265 -16.56 2.92 -7.06
N ASN A 266 -17.31 2.32 -8.00
CA ASN A 266 -18.54 2.87 -8.57
C ASN A 266 -19.78 2.59 -7.70
N MET A 267 -19.85 1.42 -7.06
CA MET A 267 -20.88 1.04 -6.07
C MET A 267 -20.87 1.96 -4.85
N MET A 268 -19.78 2.69 -4.60
CA MET A 268 -19.72 3.77 -3.59
C MET A 268 -20.74 4.90 -3.83
N GLY A 269 -21.37 4.98 -5.01
CA GLY A 269 -22.48 5.91 -5.29
C GLY A 269 -23.85 5.43 -4.78
N SER A 270 -23.99 4.14 -4.49
CA SER A 270 -25.19 3.51 -3.92
C SER A 270 -24.82 3.00 -2.52
N GLY A 271 -25.05 3.81 -1.49
CA GLY A 271 -24.50 3.62 -0.13
C GLY A 271 -24.55 2.19 0.45
N ASP A 272 -25.54 1.37 0.11
CA ASP A 272 -25.74 0.03 0.69
C ASP A 272 -24.65 -0.99 0.31
N GLY A 273 -24.24 -1.05 -0.97
CA GLY A 273 -23.27 -2.07 -1.44
C GLY A 273 -21.85 -1.88 -0.91
N PHE A 274 -21.51 -0.65 -0.48
CA PHE A 274 -20.23 -0.35 0.16
C PHE A 274 -20.13 -1.00 1.55
N TYR A 275 -21.19 -0.88 2.36
CA TYR A 275 -21.21 -1.44 3.71
C TYR A 275 -21.29 -2.96 3.69
N GLU A 276 -22.09 -3.55 2.79
CA GLU A 276 -22.18 -5.02 2.64
C GLU A 276 -20.84 -5.70 2.34
N PHE A 277 -19.98 -5.06 1.55
CA PHE A 277 -18.64 -5.57 1.27
C PHE A 277 -17.78 -5.62 2.54
N TRP A 278 -17.78 -4.51 3.31
CA TRP A 278 -16.97 -4.41 4.51
C TRP A 278 -17.55 -5.17 5.70
N ASP A 279 -18.87 -5.40 5.75
CA ASP A 279 -19.51 -6.19 6.80
C ASP A 279 -18.97 -7.63 6.86
N GLN A 280 -18.40 -8.13 5.77
CA GLN A 280 -17.71 -9.42 5.73
C GLN A 280 -16.51 -9.48 6.69
N ILE A 281 -15.85 -8.34 6.98
CA ILE A 281 -14.71 -8.29 7.88
C ILE A 281 -15.13 -8.45 9.35
N GLY A 282 -16.32 -7.97 9.74
CA GLY A 282 -16.76 -7.93 11.14
C GLY A 282 -16.67 -9.28 11.87
N PRO A 283 -17.33 -10.35 11.37
CA PRO A 283 -17.24 -11.69 11.94
C PRO A 283 -15.83 -12.29 11.92
N GLU A 284 -14.94 -11.79 11.07
CA GLU A 284 -13.55 -12.24 11.02
C GLU A 284 -12.69 -11.60 12.09
N LEU A 285 -12.93 -10.32 12.39
CA LEU A 285 -12.27 -9.60 13.47
C LEU A 285 -12.59 -10.20 14.84
N GLN A 286 -13.81 -10.71 15.02
CA GLN A 286 -14.16 -11.44 16.24
C GLN A 286 -13.27 -12.67 16.43
N ARG A 287 -13.07 -13.47 15.38
CA ARG A 287 -12.23 -14.69 15.42
C ARG A 287 -10.75 -14.39 15.63
N GLY A 288 -10.24 -13.32 15.01
CA GLY A 288 -8.83 -12.96 15.03
C GLY A 288 -7.94 -13.91 14.23
N GLY A 289 -6.64 -13.92 14.53
CA GLY A 289 -5.64 -14.82 13.93
C GLY A 289 -5.30 -14.49 12.48
N ARG A 290 -5.53 -13.23 12.09
CA ARG A 290 -5.37 -12.75 10.71
C ARG A 290 -4.47 -11.54 10.63
N LEU A 291 -3.80 -11.44 9.48
CA LEU A 291 -3.13 -10.24 9.00
C LEU A 291 -3.93 -9.64 7.85
N TYR A 292 -4.24 -8.36 7.93
CA TYR A 292 -4.87 -7.61 6.85
C TYR A 292 -3.84 -6.71 6.17
N ASP A 293 -3.52 -6.99 4.90
CA ASP A 293 -2.67 -6.14 4.06
C ASP A 293 -3.58 -5.23 3.20
N PHE A 294 -3.61 -3.94 3.52
CA PHE A 294 -4.40 -2.99 2.74
C PHE A 294 -3.52 -2.30 1.72
N GLY A 295 -3.96 -2.28 0.46
CA GLY A 295 -3.36 -1.53 -0.62
C GLY A 295 -3.48 -0.02 -0.48
N GLY A 296 -3.01 0.72 -1.49
CA GLY A 296 -3.11 2.18 -1.49
C GLY A 296 -4.56 2.68 -1.55
N ASN A 297 -4.87 3.73 -0.78
CA ASN A 297 -6.19 4.37 -0.68
C ASN A 297 -7.36 3.49 -0.19
N ILE A 298 -7.07 2.34 0.44
CA ILE A 298 -8.11 1.41 0.91
C ILE A 298 -8.47 1.68 2.38
N SER A 299 -7.50 2.08 3.19
CA SER A 299 -7.66 2.27 4.64
C SER A 299 -8.74 3.30 4.95
N GLN A 300 -8.84 4.39 4.18
CA GLN A 300 -9.90 5.38 4.35
C GLN A 300 -11.30 4.76 4.33
N TRP A 301 -11.55 3.81 3.42
CA TRP A 301 -12.85 3.15 3.30
C TRP A 301 -13.14 2.24 4.48
N PHE A 302 -12.14 1.48 4.93
CA PHE A 302 -12.26 0.69 6.15
C PHE A 302 -12.60 1.56 7.36
N PHE A 303 -11.93 2.70 7.55
CA PHE A 303 -12.23 3.58 8.67
C PHE A 303 -13.64 4.18 8.56
N ASN A 304 -14.08 4.59 7.36
CA ASN A 304 -15.43 5.11 7.18
C ASN A 304 -16.49 4.06 7.53
N TRP A 305 -16.27 2.79 7.14
CA TRP A 305 -17.12 1.68 7.56
C TRP A 305 -17.06 1.48 9.08
N ALA A 306 -15.87 1.44 9.67
CA ALA A 306 -15.69 1.22 11.11
C ALA A 306 -16.40 2.30 11.97
N GLU A 307 -16.35 3.55 11.53
CA GLU A 307 -16.97 4.69 12.21
C GLU A 307 -18.50 4.62 12.25
N VAL A 308 -19.14 3.96 11.27
CA VAL A 308 -20.62 3.94 11.15
C VAL A 308 -21.26 2.57 11.39
N SER A 309 -20.49 1.48 11.27
CA SER A 309 -21.00 0.11 11.35
C SER A 309 -20.87 -0.53 12.75
N GLY A 310 -20.58 0.27 13.78
CA GLY A 310 -20.41 -0.22 15.15
C GLY A 310 -19.19 -1.15 15.28
N PHE A 311 -18.01 -0.68 14.86
CA PHE A 311 -16.77 -1.46 14.92
C PHE A 311 -16.50 -2.07 16.30
N ASP A 312 -16.83 -1.33 17.35
CA ASP A 312 -16.76 -1.72 18.76
C ASP A 312 -17.57 -2.99 19.08
N TYR A 313 -18.66 -3.24 18.35
CA TYR A 313 -19.41 -4.50 18.47
C TYR A 313 -18.57 -5.74 18.14
N TYR A 314 -17.61 -5.62 17.22
CA TYR A 314 -16.78 -6.74 16.79
C TYR A 314 -15.50 -6.89 17.62
N VAL A 315 -14.92 -5.78 18.07
CA VAL A 315 -13.56 -5.77 18.65
C VAL A 315 -13.44 -5.13 20.02
N GLY A 316 -14.54 -4.62 20.59
CA GLY A 316 -14.53 -3.83 21.82
C GLY A 316 -13.78 -2.52 21.63
N GLU A 317 -12.93 -2.15 22.59
CA GLU A 317 -12.07 -0.97 22.48
C GLU A 317 -10.78 -1.24 21.66
N GLY A 318 -10.66 -2.43 21.09
CA GLY A 318 -9.56 -2.80 20.19
C GLY A 318 -8.36 -3.45 20.89
N GLU A 319 -8.49 -3.95 22.12
CA GLU A 319 -7.38 -4.55 22.90
C GLU A 319 -6.64 -5.67 22.16
N ARG A 320 -7.32 -6.33 21.22
CA ARG A 320 -6.78 -7.43 20.42
C ARG A 320 -6.25 -7.02 19.05
N LEU A 321 -6.26 -5.72 18.74
CA LEU A 321 -5.86 -5.20 17.45
C LEU A 321 -4.47 -4.60 17.54
N THR A 322 -3.65 -4.91 16.53
CA THR A 322 -2.38 -4.22 16.29
C THR A 322 -2.46 -3.58 14.92
N PHE A 323 -2.28 -2.27 14.86
CA PHE A 323 -2.19 -1.52 13.61
C PHE A 323 -0.75 -1.11 13.37
N MET A 324 -0.17 -1.58 12.27
CA MET A 324 1.15 -1.20 11.79
C MET A 324 1.03 -0.25 10.61
N VAL A 325 1.55 0.97 10.77
CA VAL A 325 1.45 2.05 9.80
C VAL A 325 2.84 2.35 9.24
N PRO A 326 3.21 1.76 8.10
CA PRO A 326 4.49 2.07 7.46
C PRO A 326 4.48 3.45 6.82
N VAL A 327 5.55 4.20 7.04
CA VAL A 327 5.82 5.52 6.45
C VAL A 327 7.22 5.56 5.86
N THR A 328 7.42 6.42 4.89
CA THR A 328 8.74 6.80 4.35
C THR A 328 9.00 8.28 4.63
N VAL A 329 10.20 8.77 4.36
CA VAL A 329 10.58 10.18 4.54
C VAL A 329 9.88 11.15 3.57
N ASP A 330 9.04 10.65 2.66
CA ASP A 330 8.16 11.45 1.78
C ASP A 330 7.09 12.19 2.61
N LEU A 331 6.94 13.50 2.42
CA LEU A 331 6.03 14.34 3.21
C LEU A 331 4.58 13.82 3.18
N ALA A 332 4.09 13.40 2.01
CA ALA A 332 2.74 12.86 1.88
C ALA A 332 2.58 11.54 2.65
N SER A 333 3.62 10.70 2.66
CA SER A 333 3.67 9.48 3.46
C SER A 333 3.64 9.76 4.96
N LEU A 334 4.40 10.75 5.44
CA LEU A 334 4.46 11.11 6.85
C LEU A 334 3.10 11.65 7.33
N SER A 335 2.54 12.61 6.59
CA SER A 335 1.24 13.22 6.90
C SER A 335 0.11 12.19 6.91
N THR A 336 0.03 11.34 5.88
CA THR A 336 -1.01 10.32 5.78
C THR A 336 -0.86 9.26 6.88
N GLY A 337 0.38 8.87 7.22
CA GLY A 337 0.65 7.93 8.30
C GLY A 337 0.23 8.46 9.68
N MET A 338 0.54 9.73 9.97
CA MET A 338 0.14 10.37 11.24
C MET A 338 -1.38 10.47 11.37
N ASN A 339 -2.07 10.95 10.33
CA ASN A 339 -3.53 11.00 10.32
C ASN A 339 -4.16 9.61 10.49
N THR A 340 -3.53 8.57 9.91
CA THR A 340 -3.97 7.19 10.07
C THR A 340 -3.89 6.72 11.52
N LEU A 341 -2.78 7.02 12.23
CA LEU A 341 -2.62 6.68 13.65
C LEU A 341 -3.63 7.37 14.55
N GLU A 342 -4.01 8.61 14.22
CA GLU A 342 -5.04 9.36 14.94
C GLU A 342 -6.43 8.77 14.71
N ARG A 343 -6.78 8.41 13.48
CA ARG A 343 -8.06 7.72 13.19
C ARG A 343 -8.18 6.39 13.91
N ILE A 344 -7.09 5.63 14.00
CA ILE A 344 -7.05 4.38 14.76
C ILE A 344 -7.39 4.63 16.23
N ALA A 345 -6.85 5.69 16.84
CA ALA A 345 -7.14 6.03 18.23
C ALA A 345 -8.62 6.33 18.48
N THR A 346 -9.30 6.90 17.49
CA THR A 346 -10.74 7.19 17.56
C THR A 346 -11.59 5.93 17.50
N ILE A 347 -11.30 5.01 16.58
CA ILE A 347 -12.14 3.80 16.39
C ILE A 347 -11.75 2.63 17.32
N ALA A 348 -10.52 2.61 17.83
CA ALA A 348 -9.96 1.51 18.59
C ALA A 348 -8.96 2.04 19.64
N PRO A 349 -9.45 2.73 20.68
CA PRO A 349 -8.60 3.50 21.61
C PRO A 349 -7.59 2.66 22.41
N LYS A 350 -7.83 1.35 22.56
CA LYS A 350 -6.90 0.42 23.23
C LYS A 350 -6.13 -0.47 22.26
N ALA A 351 -6.25 -0.24 20.96
CA ALA A 351 -5.45 -0.97 19.99
C ALA A 351 -3.97 -0.59 20.10
N LYS A 352 -3.11 -1.57 19.88
CA LYS A 352 -1.68 -1.30 19.75
C LYS A 352 -1.43 -0.60 18.42
N ARG A 353 -0.80 0.57 18.48
CA ARG A 353 -0.46 1.39 17.32
C ARG A 353 1.04 1.37 17.14
N VAL A 354 1.50 0.96 15.96
CA VAL A 354 2.92 0.83 15.63
C VAL A 354 3.21 1.66 14.40
N LEU A 355 4.03 2.69 14.54
CA LEU A 355 4.60 3.44 13.44
C LEU A 355 5.82 2.68 12.89
N VAL A 356 5.82 2.37 11.60
CA VAL A 356 6.93 1.64 10.96
C VAL A 356 7.71 2.61 10.07
N GLU A 357 8.89 3.02 10.51
CA GLU A 357 9.77 3.91 9.74
C GLU A 357 10.53 3.11 8.67
N ASN A 358 10.00 3.11 7.45
CA ASN A 358 10.62 2.45 6.30
C ASN A 358 11.66 3.35 5.64
N GLY A 359 12.93 3.07 5.90
CA GLY A 359 14.08 3.87 5.44
C GLY A 359 14.42 3.69 3.96
N PHE A 360 13.58 3.03 3.14
CA PHE A 360 13.86 2.80 1.73
C PHE A 360 14.09 4.08 0.92
N SER A 361 13.41 5.18 1.28
CA SER A 361 13.56 6.48 0.60
C SER A 361 14.59 7.41 1.26
N GLY A 362 15.31 6.92 2.29
CA GLY A 362 16.29 7.70 3.04
C GLY A 362 16.15 7.53 4.56
N PRO A 363 17.19 7.92 5.34
CA PRO A 363 17.22 7.75 6.79
C PRO A 363 16.27 8.74 7.50
N PHE A 364 15.62 8.32 8.58
CA PHE A 364 14.72 9.21 9.34
C PHE A 364 15.45 10.23 10.21
N SER A 365 16.75 10.06 10.46
CA SER A 365 17.58 11.00 11.26
C SER A 365 17.61 12.41 10.67
N GLN A 366 17.41 12.56 9.36
CA GLN A 366 17.31 13.88 8.74
C GLN A 366 16.05 14.67 9.13
N LEU A 367 15.09 14.00 9.78
CA LEU A 367 13.84 14.59 10.24
C LEU A 367 13.84 14.89 11.74
N ASP A 368 14.95 14.70 12.46
CA ASP A 368 15.02 14.81 13.93
C ASP A 368 14.56 16.19 14.45
N ASP A 369 14.81 17.27 13.69
CA ASP A 369 14.37 18.63 14.05
C ASP A 369 12.99 19.03 13.48
N SER A 370 12.34 18.14 12.74
CA SER A 370 11.09 18.44 12.02
C SER A 370 9.84 18.36 12.91
N GLN A 371 8.72 18.89 12.42
CA GLN A 371 7.41 18.70 13.06
C GLN A 371 7.01 17.23 13.16
N TYR A 372 7.43 16.41 12.19
CA TYR A 372 7.21 14.97 12.24
C TYR A 372 7.88 14.35 13.47
N ALA A 373 9.14 14.70 13.76
CA ALA A 373 9.84 14.17 14.92
C ALA A 373 9.19 14.62 16.24
N ARG A 374 8.73 15.87 16.33
CA ARG A 374 8.00 16.38 17.50
C ARG A 374 6.66 15.65 17.70
N ARG A 375 5.86 15.50 16.65
CA ARG A 375 4.58 14.76 16.72
C ARG A 375 4.80 13.28 17.03
N LYS A 376 5.81 12.66 16.43
CA LYS A 376 6.23 11.28 16.73
C LYS A 376 6.55 11.12 18.21
N ALA A 377 7.39 12.01 18.77
CA ALA A 377 7.75 11.98 20.19
C ALA A 377 6.50 12.12 21.09
N GLU A 378 5.59 13.03 20.75
CA GLU A 378 4.33 13.18 21.49
C GLU A 378 3.47 11.91 21.46
N MET A 379 3.27 11.32 20.29
CA MET A 379 2.50 10.08 20.13
C MET A 379 3.10 8.92 20.92
N VAL A 380 4.44 8.82 20.97
CA VAL A 380 5.15 7.80 21.75
C VAL A 380 4.97 8.02 23.24
N GLU A 381 5.24 9.23 23.73
CA GLU A 381 5.25 9.52 25.16
C GLU A 381 3.86 9.60 25.79
N ARG A 382 2.90 10.19 25.08
CA ARG A 382 1.55 10.48 25.63
C ARG A 382 0.51 9.47 25.21
N GLU A 383 0.63 8.93 24.01
CA GLU A 383 -0.41 8.08 23.42
C GLU A 383 -0.01 6.60 23.30
N GLY A 384 1.22 6.26 23.67
CA GLY A 384 1.72 4.88 23.68
C GLY A 384 1.91 4.28 22.29
N VAL A 385 2.14 5.10 21.26
CA VAL A 385 2.52 4.59 19.92
C VAL A 385 3.91 3.98 20.00
N GLU A 386 4.05 2.76 19.50
CA GLU A 386 5.36 2.10 19.37
C GLU A 386 5.99 2.46 18.02
N VAL A 387 7.32 2.56 17.96
CA VAL A 387 8.04 2.85 16.72
C VAL A 387 9.02 1.71 16.44
N ILE A 388 8.97 1.17 15.23
CA ILE A 388 9.97 0.24 14.72
C ILE A 388 10.60 0.79 13.45
N SER A 389 11.88 0.52 13.25
CA SER A 389 12.60 0.90 12.04
C SER A 389 12.72 -0.29 11.09
N MET A 390 12.40 -0.07 9.83
CA MET A 390 12.64 -1.01 8.74
C MET A 390 13.71 -0.40 7.83
N ALA A 391 14.97 -0.71 8.12
CA ALA A 391 16.10 -0.28 7.30
C ALA A 391 16.02 -0.90 5.88
N PRO A 392 16.48 -0.20 4.84
CA PRO A 392 16.57 -0.78 3.50
C PRO A 392 17.56 -1.94 3.46
N CYS A 393 17.25 -2.96 2.66
CA CYS A 393 18.22 -4.00 2.35
C CYS A 393 19.25 -3.47 1.35
N THR A 394 20.50 -3.30 1.80
CA THR A 394 21.62 -2.78 0.99
C THR A 394 22.38 -3.86 0.23
N ALA A 395 21.92 -5.12 0.29
CA ALA A 395 22.59 -6.23 -0.35
C ALA A 395 22.57 -6.06 -1.88
N PRO A 396 23.72 -6.22 -2.58
CA PRO A 396 23.77 -6.10 -4.04
C PRO A 396 22.82 -7.05 -4.79
N ALA A 397 22.53 -8.21 -4.20
CA ALA A 397 21.58 -9.16 -4.77
C ALA A 397 20.11 -8.76 -4.60
N TRP A 398 19.77 -7.86 -3.68
CA TRP A 398 18.38 -7.59 -3.30
C TRP A 398 17.49 -7.19 -4.47
N ALA A 399 17.99 -6.36 -5.39
CA ALA A 399 17.24 -5.92 -6.57
C ALA A 399 16.74 -7.10 -7.44
N ARG A 400 17.48 -8.23 -7.48
CA ARG A 400 17.10 -9.45 -8.21
C ARG A 400 16.20 -10.38 -7.39
N LEU A 401 16.10 -10.16 -6.08
CA LEU A 401 15.38 -11.00 -5.14
C LEU A 401 14.01 -10.45 -4.73
N THR A 402 13.65 -9.23 -5.16
CA THR A 402 12.39 -8.55 -4.80
C THR A 402 11.12 -9.32 -5.21
N GLY A 403 11.22 -10.21 -6.21
CA GLY A 403 10.12 -11.08 -6.65
C GLY A 403 10.06 -12.44 -5.95
N HIS A 404 11.01 -12.76 -5.07
CA HIS A 404 11.06 -14.02 -4.34
C HIS A 404 10.37 -13.90 -2.98
N ARG A 405 9.95 -15.04 -2.42
CA ARG A 405 9.48 -15.06 -1.05
C ARG A 405 10.63 -14.85 -0.07
N ILE A 406 10.40 -14.08 0.98
CA ILE A 406 11.40 -13.76 1.99
C ILE A 406 11.87 -15.04 2.71
N ASP A 407 10.97 -16.00 2.96
CA ASP A 407 11.33 -17.28 3.58
C ASP A 407 12.20 -18.15 2.65
N GLU A 408 11.99 -18.09 1.33
CA GLU A 408 12.87 -18.73 0.36
C GLU A 408 14.24 -18.04 0.29
N VAL A 409 14.25 -16.70 0.24
CA VAL A 409 15.48 -15.90 0.25
C VAL A 409 16.31 -16.19 1.51
N ALA A 410 15.66 -16.39 2.66
CA ALA A 410 16.34 -16.76 3.90
C ALA A 410 17.11 -18.10 3.79
N GLN A 411 16.63 -19.01 2.93
CA GLN A 411 17.19 -20.35 2.74
C GLN A 411 18.17 -20.45 1.55
N MET A 412 18.29 -19.39 0.74
CA MET A 412 19.16 -19.40 -0.43
C MET A 412 20.63 -19.62 -0.06
N THR A 413 21.31 -20.42 -0.88
CA THR A 413 22.74 -20.65 -0.79
C THR A 413 23.52 -19.70 -1.68
N ARG A 414 24.84 -19.66 -1.49
CA ARG A 414 25.74 -18.90 -2.38
C ARG A 414 25.60 -19.39 -3.82
N GLU A 415 25.50 -20.70 -4.01
CA GLU A 415 25.35 -21.35 -5.29
C GLU A 415 24.06 -20.90 -5.99
N ASP A 416 22.96 -20.68 -5.24
CA ASP A 416 21.71 -20.20 -5.81
C ASP A 416 21.83 -18.76 -6.31
N LEU A 417 22.49 -17.87 -5.56
CA LEU A 417 22.75 -16.51 -6.04
C LEU A 417 23.71 -16.48 -7.24
N VAL A 418 24.67 -17.40 -7.32
CA VAL A 418 25.55 -17.54 -8.48
C VAL A 418 24.76 -17.96 -9.73
N LYS A 419 23.77 -18.85 -9.59
CA LYS A 419 22.85 -19.20 -10.70
C LYS A 419 22.02 -18.00 -11.17
N LEU A 420 21.76 -17.03 -10.29
CA LEU A 420 21.12 -15.75 -10.62
C LEU A 420 22.08 -14.71 -11.24
N GLY A 421 23.30 -15.12 -11.59
CA GLY A 421 24.29 -14.30 -12.30
C GLY A 421 25.22 -13.50 -11.38
N MET A 422 25.26 -13.79 -10.08
CA MET A 422 26.21 -13.15 -9.16
C MET A 422 27.58 -13.80 -9.23
N THR A 423 28.64 -13.02 -9.05
CA THR A 423 29.96 -13.60 -8.79
C THR A 423 29.99 -14.19 -7.37
N PRO A 424 30.76 -15.27 -7.11
CA PRO A 424 30.80 -15.89 -5.78
C PRO A 424 31.10 -14.93 -4.61
N PRO A 425 32.00 -13.93 -4.74
CA PRO A 425 32.22 -12.94 -3.67
C PRO A 425 31.00 -12.04 -3.43
N VAL A 426 30.31 -11.60 -4.48
CA VAL A 426 29.11 -10.75 -4.37
C VAL A 426 27.95 -11.52 -3.76
N ALA A 427 27.76 -12.79 -4.18
CA ALA A 427 26.79 -13.69 -3.58
C ALA A 427 27.02 -13.86 -2.07
N SER A 428 28.27 -14.12 -1.67
CA SER A 428 28.63 -14.32 -0.26
C SER A 428 28.35 -13.08 0.58
N ARG A 429 28.77 -11.89 0.13
CA ARG A 429 28.49 -10.63 0.84
C ARG A 429 26.99 -10.32 0.91
N SER A 430 26.26 -10.59 -0.17
CA SER A 430 24.81 -10.34 -0.21
C SER A 430 24.07 -11.19 0.80
N LEU A 431 24.41 -12.48 0.95
CA LEU A 431 23.77 -13.36 1.92
C LEU A 431 24.00 -12.89 3.36
N ILE A 432 25.22 -12.43 3.70
CA ILE A 432 25.51 -11.87 5.03
C ILE A 432 24.59 -10.68 5.33
N ILE A 433 24.48 -9.74 4.40
CA ILE A 433 23.65 -8.54 4.57
C ILE A 433 22.16 -8.90 4.65
N ILE A 434 21.69 -9.79 3.78
CA ILE A 434 20.30 -10.25 3.75
C ILE A 434 19.94 -10.96 5.06
N HIS A 435 20.77 -11.90 5.51
CA HIS A 435 20.51 -12.64 6.76
C HIS A 435 20.48 -11.70 7.97
N GLU A 436 21.36 -10.71 8.01
CA GLU A 436 21.36 -9.69 9.06
C GLU A 436 20.09 -8.84 9.04
N TRP A 437 19.69 -8.38 7.85
CA TRP A 437 18.47 -7.60 7.66
C TRP A 437 17.22 -8.39 8.06
N LEU A 438 17.11 -9.65 7.63
CA LEU A 438 16.01 -10.54 8.02
C LEU A 438 15.99 -10.83 9.52
N ARG A 439 17.16 -11.03 10.14
CA ARG A 439 17.28 -11.25 11.58
C ARG A 439 16.77 -10.05 12.37
N THR A 440 17.18 -8.84 12.00
CA THR A 440 16.75 -7.60 12.65
C THR A 440 15.26 -7.39 12.52
N MET A 441 14.70 -7.54 11.31
CA MET A 441 13.25 -7.43 11.10
C MET A 441 12.46 -8.48 11.89
N ARG A 442 12.93 -9.73 11.93
CA ARG A 442 12.31 -10.79 12.72
C ARG A 442 12.29 -10.45 14.22
N GLN A 443 13.39 -9.93 14.76
CA GLN A 443 13.47 -9.53 16.16
C GLN A 443 12.52 -8.39 16.49
N ALA A 444 12.39 -7.41 15.57
CA ALA A 444 11.45 -6.31 15.74
C ALA A 444 9.98 -6.75 15.65
N LEU A 445 9.64 -7.70 14.77
CA LEU A 445 8.24 -8.08 14.50
C LEU A 445 7.71 -9.22 15.39
N SER A 446 8.59 -10.09 15.88
CA SER A 446 8.24 -11.25 16.70
C SER A 446 7.35 -10.92 17.91
N PRO A 447 7.59 -9.83 18.69
CA PRO A 447 6.73 -9.49 19.82
C PRO A 447 5.27 -9.26 19.44
N TYR A 448 5.00 -8.63 18.29
CA TYR A 448 3.64 -8.33 17.84
C TYR A 448 2.90 -9.58 17.38
N LEU A 449 3.60 -10.47 16.68
CA LEU A 449 3.04 -11.76 16.29
C LEU A 449 2.75 -12.61 17.53
N ARG A 450 3.70 -12.73 18.45
CA ARG A 450 3.49 -13.48 19.69
C ARG A 450 2.36 -12.91 20.51
N ASP A 451 2.24 -11.59 20.61
CA ASP A 451 1.12 -10.96 21.30
C ASP A 451 -0.20 -11.34 20.63
N ALA A 452 -0.31 -11.16 19.30
CA ALA A 452 -1.50 -11.55 18.55
C ALA A 452 -1.86 -13.05 18.71
N PHE A 453 -0.89 -13.95 18.87
CA PHE A 453 -1.15 -15.38 19.06
C PHE A 453 -1.26 -15.84 20.53
N ASN A 454 -0.77 -15.06 21.49
CA ASN A 454 -0.76 -15.41 22.93
C ASN A 454 -1.85 -14.72 23.75
N GLN A 455 -2.54 -13.72 23.18
CA GLN A 455 -3.63 -13.01 23.85
C GLN A 455 -4.66 -14.01 24.42
N SER A 456 -4.65 -14.12 25.75
CA SER A 456 -5.62 -14.89 26.51
C SER A 456 -6.04 -14.12 27.75
N SER A 457 -7.35 -14.23 28.03
CA SER A 457 -8.16 -13.55 29.04
C SER A 457 -8.38 -12.04 28.84
N GLY A 458 -9.50 -11.71 28.18
CA GLY A 458 -10.21 -10.47 28.47
C GLY A 458 -10.57 -10.39 29.96
N PRO A 459 -10.88 -9.19 30.50
CA PRO A 459 -11.14 -9.02 31.93
C PRO A 459 -12.27 -9.96 32.35
N ALA A 460 -11.98 -10.79 33.36
CA ALA A 460 -12.95 -11.69 33.95
C ALA A 460 -14.23 -10.90 34.26
N ALA A 461 -15.31 -11.22 33.55
CA ALA A 461 -16.64 -10.72 33.88
C ALA A 461 -16.87 -11.02 35.36
N LYS A 462 -16.93 -9.97 36.18
CA LYS A 462 -17.34 -10.08 37.59
C LYS A 462 -18.71 -10.75 37.59
N THR A 463 -18.72 -12.04 37.89
CA THR A 463 -19.95 -12.76 38.25
C THR A 463 -20.51 -12.08 39.48
N GLY A 464 -21.50 -11.20 39.27
CA GLY A 464 -22.30 -10.62 40.32
C GLY A 464 -23.03 -11.74 41.06
N ALA A 465 -22.50 -12.12 42.22
CA ALA A 465 -23.23 -12.91 43.19
C ALA A 465 -24.36 -12.04 43.76
N ARG A 466 -25.54 -12.09 43.14
CA ARG A 466 -26.80 -11.78 43.84
C ARG A 466 -27.06 -12.95 44.80
N GLN A 467 -26.59 -12.83 46.03
CA GLN A 467 -27.23 -13.54 47.14
C GLN A 467 -28.58 -12.87 47.39
N GLY A 468 -29.64 -13.53 46.91
CA GLY A 468 -30.99 -13.26 47.37
C GLY A 468 -31.16 -13.78 48.79
N ALA A 469 -31.50 -12.89 49.71
CA ALA A 469 -32.15 -13.25 50.95
C ALA A 469 -33.63 -13.49 50.64
N LEU A 470 -34.11 -14.71 50.91
CA LEU A 470 -35.42 -15.02 51.48
C LEU A 470 -35.42 -16.49 51.93
#